data_AF-A0A2H0QYQ5-F1
#
_entry.id   AF-A0A2H0QYQ5-F1
#
_cell.length_a   1.000
_cell.length_b   1.000
_cell.length_c   1.000
_cell.angle_alpha   90.00
_cell.angle_beta   90.00
_cell.angle_gamma   90.00
#
_symmetry.space_group_name_H-M   'P 1'
#
loop_
_entity.id
_entity.type
_entity.pdbx_description
1 polymer ?
#
loop_
_entity_poly.entity_id
_entity_poly.type
_entity_poly.pdbx_seq_one_letter_code
_entity_poly.pdbx_strand_id
1 'polypeptide(L)'
;MHVCKSERPKSEKGFTLIELSIVIVIIGLIVAGVIGGQALVEQAKIRSQISEFQKYSVAYNTFKIEYNAILGDFNRASQYWTGAFDGDGNEAISVNADNMGASLPNESLSFFTHL
;
A
#
# COMPACT_ATOMS: atom_id res chain seq x y z
N MET A 1 65.26 -44.63 22.10
CA MET A 1 64.30 -45.50 21.39
C MET A 1 63.03 -44.69 21.13
N HIS A 2 62.82 -44.25 19.88
CA HIS A 2 61.62 -43.52 19.49
C HIS A 2 60.57 -44.51 18.97
N VAL A 3 59.45 -44.61 19.68
CA VAL A 3 58.29 -45.40 19.26
C VAL A 3 57.49 -44.55 18.26
N CYS A 4 57.40 -45.00 17.02
CA CYS A 4 56.57 -44.35 16.01
C CYS A 4 55.13 -44.85 16.16
N LYS A 5 54.19 -43.95 16.48
CA LYS A 5 52.77 -44.27 16.69
C LYS A 5 52.05 -44.18 15.35
N SER A 6 51.52 -45.30 14.87
CA SER A 6 50.66 -45.34 13.67
C SER A 6 49.30 -44.74 14.03
N GLU A 7 49.07 -43.50 13.62
CA GLU A 7 47.74 -42.90 13.69
C GLU A 7 46.89 -43.43 12.53
N ARG A 8 45.79 -44.11 12.86
CA ARG A 8 44.85 -44.61 11.86
C ARG A 8 44.02 -43.43 11.34
N PRO A 9 43.83 -43.28 10.02
CA PRO A 9 43.01 -42.21 9.47
C PRO A 9 41.57 -42.32 9.97
N LYS A 10 41.02 -41.19 10.42
CA LYS A 10 39.61 -41.08 10.83
C LYS A 10 38.76 -41.15 9.57
N SER A 11 37.78 -42.06 9.51
CA SER A 11 36.87 -42.16 8.38
C SER A 11 35.98 -40.92 8.33
N GLU A 12 36.21 -40.06 7.34
CA GLU A 12 35.29 -38.97 7.04
C GLU A 12 34.03 -39.54 6.39
N LYS A 13 32.87 -39.28 7.00
CA LYS A 13 31.57 -39.65 6.44
C LYS A 13 31.14 -38.57 5.45
N GLY A 14 31.22 -38.87 4.16
CA GLY A 14 30.64 -38.02 3.11
C GLY A 14 29.10 -38.07 3.15
N PHE A 15 28.45 -36.99 2.71
CA PHE A 15 27.00 -36.95 2.53
C PHE A 15 26.57 -37.95 1.46
N THR A 16 25.43 -38.59 1.67
CA THR A 16 24.87 -39.51 0.69
C THR A 16 24.19 -38.75 -0.44
N LEU A 17 24.19 -39.32 -1.65
CA LEU A 17 23.50 -38.72 -2.81
C LEU A 17 22.00 -38.51 -2.56
N ILE A 18 21.38 -39.42 -1.80
CA ILE A 18 19.95 -39.35 -1.47
C ILE A 18 19.65 -38.15 -0.55
N GLU A 19 20.51 -37.87 0.43
CA GLU A 19 20.38 -36.72 1.33
C GLU A 19 20.43 -35.40 0.56
N LEU A 20 21.33 -35.27 -0.42
CA LEU A 20 21.38 -34.05 -1.23
C LEU A 20 20.24 -33.97 -2.26
N SER A 21 19.79 -35.10 -2.78
CA SER A 21 18.74 -35.13 -3.80
C SER A 21 17.39 -34.61 -3.29
N ILE A 22 17.01 -34.95 -2.05
CA ILE A 22 15.76 -34.45 -1.48
C ILE A 22 15.83 -32.97 -1.14
N VAL A 23 17.01 -32.50 -0.71
CA VAL A 23 17.26 -31.10 -0.40
C VAL A 23 17.10 -30.22 -1.65
N ILE A 24 17.69 -30.62 -2.78
CA ILE A 24 17.58 -29.87 -4.03
C ILE A 24 16.14 -29.83 -4.54
N VAL A 25 15.39 -30.93 -4.39
CA VAL A 25 13.97 -30.98 -4.74
C VAL A 25 13.15 -30.00 -3.90
N ILE A 26 13.33 -29.99 -2.58
CA ILE A 26 12.58 -29.09 -1.69
C ILE A 26 12.92 -27.63 -1.99
N ILE A 27 14.19 -27.29 -2.21
CA ILE A 27 14.59 -25.93 -2.60
C ILE A 27 13.96 -25.54 -3.94
N GLY A 28 13.98 -26.45 -4.93
CA GLY A 28 13.36 -26.21 -6.23
C GLY A 28 11.85 -25.94 -6.14
N LEU A 29 11.13 -26.71 -5.32
CA LEU A 29 9.70 -26.54 -5.13
C LEU A 29 9.36 -25.23 -4.39
N ILE A 30 10.16 -24.87 -3.38
CA ILE A 30 9.96 -23.61 -2.65
C ILE A 30 10.19 -22.41 -3.57
N VAL A 31 11.27 -22.39 -4.34
CA VAL A 31 11.59 -21.28 -5.24
C VAL A 31 10.51 -21.12 -6.31
N ALA A 32 10.04 -22.21 -6.91
CA ALA A 32 8.94 -22.17 -7.88
C ALA A 32 7.64 -21.64 -7.24
N GLY A 33 7.33 -22.05 -6.01
CA GLY A 33 6.17 -21.57 -5.26
C GLY A 33 6.23 -20.08 -4.93
N VAL A 34 7.40 -19.56 -4.53
CA VAL A 34 7.59 -18.14 -4.17
C VAL A 34 7.39 -17.23 -5.39
N ILE A 35 7.94 -17.60 -6.55
CA ILE A 35 7.79 -16.77 -7.76
C ILE A 35 6.31 -16.63 -8.15
N GLY A 36 5.55 -17.73 -8.09
CA GLY A 36 4.10 -17.69 -8.31
C GLY A 36 3.34 -16.90 -7.23
N GLY A 37 3.74 -17.05 -5.96
CA GLY A 37 3.14 -16.33 -4.84
C GLY A 37 3.34 -14.82 -4.90
N GLN A 38 4.52 -14.35 -5.33
CA GLN A 38 4.83 -12.93 -5.46
C GLN A 38 3.91 -12.22 -6.48
N ALA A 39 3.66 -12.84 -7.62
CA ALA A 39 2.76 -12.29 -8.64
C ALA A 39 1.32 -12.12 -8.12
N LEU A 40 0.83 -13.05 -7.29
CA LEU A 40 -0.50 -12.94 -6.69
C LEU A 40 -0.60 -11.79 -5.68
N VAL A 41 0.44 -11.59 -4.86
CA VAL A 41 0.50 -10.49 -3.89
C VAL A 41 0.55 -9.13 -4.60
N GLU A 42 1.34 -9.01 -5.67
CA GLU A 42 1.42 -7.79 -6.45
C GLU A 42 0.07 -7.43 -7.09
N GLN A 43 -0.61 -8.43 -7.68
CA GLN A 43 -1.97 -8.23 -8.21
C GLN A 43 -2.97 -7.83 -7.13
N ALA A 44 -2.89 -8.41 -5.94
CA ALA A 44 -3.74 -8.03 -4.81
C ALA A 44 -3.52 -6.56 -4.42
N LYS A 45 -2.28 -6.09 -4.41
CA LYS A 45 -1.93 -4.70 -4.12
C LYS A 45 -2.44 -3.72 -5.19
N ILE A 46 -2.33 -4.08 -6.46
CA ILE A 46 -2.89 -3.26 -7.55
C ILE A 46 -4.42 -3.18 -7.41
N ARG A 47 -5.08 -4.31 -7.16
CA ARG A 47 -6.53 -4.36 -6.95
C ARG A 47 -6.98 -3.57 -5.73
N SER A 48 -6.21 -3.59 -4.64
CA SER A 48 -6.56 -2.81 -3.44
C SER A 48 -6.49 -1.31 -3.71
N GLN A 49 -5.49 -0.84 -4.45
CA GLN A 49 -5.39 0.58 -4.85
C GLN A 49 -6.55 0.98 -5.77
N ILE A 50 -6.87 0.16 -6.77
CA ILE A 50 -8.03 0.42 -7.65
C ILE A 50 -9.33 0.49 -6.83
N SER A 51 -9.51 -0.43 -5.87
CA SER A 51 -10.68 -0.42 -4.99
C SER A 51 -10.76 0.86 -4.16
N GLU A 52 -9.63 1.37 -3.67
CA GLU A 52 -9.56 2.63 -2.94
C GLU A 52 -9.95 3.83 -3.81
N PHE A 53 -9.45 3.91 -5.05
CA PHE A 53 -9.89 4.94 -6.01
C PHE A 53 -11.39 4.88 -6.31
N GLN A 54 -11.94 3.67 -6.45
CA GLN A 54 -13.38 3.48 -6.64
C GLN A 54 -14.19 4.00 -5.44
N LYS A 55 -13.72 3.78 -4.20
CA LYS A 55 -14.38 4.32 -3.00
C LYS A 55 -14.41 5.84 -3.01
N TYR A 56 -13.31 6.50 -3.35
CA TYR A 56 -13.27 7.96 -3.45
C TYR A 56 -14.22 8.48 -4.54
N SER A 57 -14.27 7.82 -5.70
CA SER A 57 -15.20 8.21 -6.78
C SER A 57 -16.66 8.05 -6.37
N VAL A 58 -17.01 6.97 -5.66
CA VAL A 58 -18.36 6.76 -5.13
C VAL A 58 -18.70 7.83 -4.10
N ALA A 59 -17.81 8.10 -3.14
CA ALA A 59 -18.02 9.14 -2.13
C ALA A 59 -18.24 10.52 -2.76
N TYR A 60 -17.42 10.90 -3.75
CA TYR A 60 -17.58 12.14 -4.51
C TYR A 60 -18.95 12.22 -5.19
N ASN A 61 -19.37 11.16 -5.89
CA ASN A 61 -20.66 11.16 -6.58
C ASN A 61 -21.84 11.20 -5.60
N THR A 62 -21.76 10.47 -4.49
CA THR A 62 -22.78 10.50 -3.43
C THR A 62 -22.92 11.89 -2.83
N PHE A 63 -21.80 12.55 -2.52
CA PHE A 63 -21.81 13.92 -2.00
C PHE A 63 -22.46 14.90 -3.00
N LYS A 64 -22.09 14.79 -4.27
CA LYS A 64 -22.66 15.62 -5.34
C LYS A 64 -24.17 15.44 -5.46
N ILE A 65 -24.69 14.23 -5.28
CA ILE A 65 -26.14 13.96 -5.32
C ILE A 65 -26.84 14.52 -4.08
N GLU A 66 -26.27 14.34 -2.89
CA GLU A 66 -26.90 14.75 -1.63
C GLU A 66 -26.94 16.28 -1.45
N TYR A 67 -25.84 16.96 -1.79
CA TYR A 67 -25.67 18.40 -1.51
C TYR A 67 -25.72 19.28 -2.76
N ASN A 68 -25.83 18.70 -3.96
CA ASN A 68 -25.77 19.41 -5.24
C ASN A 68 -24.55 20.35 -5.35
N ALA A 69 -23.44 19.96 -4.75
CA ALA A 69 -22.19 20.71 -4.68
C ALA A 69 -21.01 19.75 -4.80
N ILE A 70 -19.84 20.26 -5.19
CA ILE A 70 -18.61 19.45 -5.23
C ILE A 70 -17.90 19.49 -3.87
N LEU A 71 -17.20 18.41 -3.53
CA LEU A 71 -16.37 18.34 -2.33
C LEU A 71 -15.34 19.49 -2.33
N GLY A 72 -15.21 20.20 -1.22
CA GLY A 72 -14.33 21.37 -1.07
C GLY A 72 -14.96 22.73 -1.42
N ASP A 73 -15.94 22.76 -2.33
CA ASP A 73 -16.64 23.98 -2.81
C ASP A 73 -17.98 24.22 -2.09
N PHE A 74 -18.35 23.34 -1.16
CA PHE A 74 -19.63 23.42 -0.47
C PHE A 74 -19.69 24.63 0.49
N ASN A 75 -20.60 25.56 0.20
CA ASN A 75 -20.72 26.85 0.89
C ASN A 75 -21.50 26.82 2.22
N ARG A 76 -21.92 25.63 2.67
CA ARG A 76 -22.66 25.45 3.94
C ARG A 76 -22.05 24.37 4.83
N ALA A 77 -20.79 23.99 4.58
CA ALA A 77 -20.06 22.99 5.34
C ALA A 77 -20.02 23.27 6.85
N SER A 78 -19.86 24.53 7.25
CA SER A 78 -19.82 24.98 8.65
C SER A 78 -21.13 24.68 9.41
N GLN A 79 -22.23 24.47 8.70
CA GLN A 79 -23.54 24.11 9.28
C GLN A 79 -23.67 22.60 9.57
N TYR A 80 -22.84 21.76 8.93
CA TYR A 80 -22.87 20.31 9.07
C TYR A 80 -21.69 19.77 9.87
N TRP A 81 -20.51 20.38 9.76
CA TRP A 81 -19.29 19.92 10.43
C TRP A 81 -18.62 21.04 11.23
N THR A 82 -18.46 20.81 12.54
CA THR A 82 -17.78 21.74 13.45
C THR A 82 -16.31 21.90 13.04
N GLY A 83 -15.92 23.11 12.67
CA GLY A 83 -14.54 23.42 12.25
C GLY A 83 -14.27 23.22 10.76
N ALA A 84 -15.28 22.86 9.96
CA ALA A 84 -15.19 22.91 8.50
C ALA A 84 -15.34 24.35 8.00
N PHE A 85 -14.62 24.66 6.92
CA PHE A 85 -14.71 25.96 6.25
C PHE A 85 -15.63 25.85 5.04
N ASP A 86 -16.48 26.85 4.88
CA ASP A 86 -17.35 26.98 3.72
C ASP A 86 -16.51 27.33 2.47
N GLY A 87 -16.78 26.62 1.36
CA GLY A 87 -16.32 27.03 0.03
C GLY A 87 -17.17 28.16 -0.54
N ASP A 88 -16.85 28.62 -1.75
CA ASP A 88 -17.58 29.72 -2.39
C ASP A 88 -18.80 29.29 -3.24
N GLY A 89 -18.90 28.00 -3.58
CA GLY A 89 -20.03 27.41 -4.30
C GLY A 89 -20.02 27.72 -5.80
N ASN A 90 -18.84 27.92 -6.39
CA ASN A 90 -18.66 28.35 -7.78
C ASN A 90 -18.46 27.18 -8.79
N GLU A 91 -18.60 25.93 -8.35
CA GLU A 91 -18.37 24.68 -9.10
C GLU A 91 -16.91 24.44 -9.52
N ALA A 92 -15.96 25.21 -9.00
CA ALA A 92 -14.53 25.05 -9.24
C ALA A 92 -13.79 24.91 -7.91
N ILE A 93 -12.71 24.13 -7.91
CA ILE A 93 -11.81 24.06 -6.76
C ILE A 93 -10.73 25.10 -6.98
N SER A 94 -10.82 26.23 -6.27
CA SER A 94 -9.81 27.26 -6.31
C SER A 94 -8.60 26.86 -5.46
N VAL A 95 -7.41 27.03 -6.04
CA VAL A 95 -6.15 27.06 -5.31
C VAL A 95 -5.68 28.51 -5.29
N ASN A 96 -5.84 29.20 -4.17
CA ASN A 96 -5.19 30.49 -3.99
C ASN A 96 -3.68 30.24 -3.82
N ALA A 97 -2.95 30.25 -4.95
CA ALA A 97 -1.49 30.05 -4.99
C ALA A 97 -0.73 31.12 -4.17
N ASP A 98 -1.37 32.24 -3.84
CA ASP A 98 -0.79 33.37 -3.11
C ASP A 98 -0.91 33.24 -1.58
N ASN A 99 -1.66 32.25 -1.06
CA ASN A 99 -1.83 32.01 0.38
C ASN A 99 -1.70 30.51 0.70
N MET A 100 -0.47 30.00 0.63
CA MET A 100 -0.08 28.72 1.25
C MET A 100 -0.09 28.81 2.79
N GLY A 101 -0.31 30.01 3.35
CA GLY A 101 -0.50 30.27 4.78
C GLY A 101 -1.98 30.34 5.14
N ALA A 102 -2.33 29.66 6.23
CA ALA A 102 -3.69 29.43 6.72
C ALA A 102 -4.45 30.73 7.12
N SER A 103 -4.88 31.55 6.16
CA SER A 103 -5.77 32.68 6.49
C SER A 103 -6.89 33.01 5.49
N LEU A 104 -7.13 32.19 4.46
CA LEU A 104 -8.39 32.19 3.68
C LEU A 104 -8.67 30.72 3.29
N PRO A 105 -9.93 30.23 3.31
CA PRO A 105 -10.20 28.81 3.22
C PRO A 105 -9.88 28.30 1.81
N ASN A 106 -8.70 27.70 1.67
CA ASN A 106 -8.32 27.03 0.43
C ASN A 106 -9.23 25.81 0.26
N GLU A 107 -10.17 25.88 -0.69
CA GLU A 107 -11.18 24.84 -0.98
C GLU A 107 -10.57 23.46 -1.21
N SER A 108 -9.35 23.40 -1.76
CA SER A 108 -8.64 22.13 -1.95
C SER A 108 -8.32 21.39 -0.64
N LEU A 109 -8.19 22.11 0.48
CA LEU A 109 -7.96 21.51 1.79
C LEU A 109 -9.26 21.04 2.43
N SER A 110 -10.38 21.68 2.08
CA SER A 110 -11.71 21.31 2.53
C SER A 110 -12.27 20.04 1.86
N PHE A 111 -11.57 19.51 0.84
CA PHE A 111 -11.95 18.26 0.17
C PHE A 111 -12.03 17.07 1.14
N PHE A 112 -11.02 16.89 2.00
CA PHE A 112 -10.96 15.75 2.93
C PHE A 112 -11.81 15.95 4.18
N THR A 113 -12.18 17.20 4.52
CA THR A 113 -13.09 17.46 5.65
C THR A 113 -14.54 17.20 5.29
N HIS A 114 -14.88 17.20 3.99
CA HIS A 114 -16.24 16.97 3.50
C HIS A 114 -16.46 15.52 3.02
N LEU A 115 -15.41 14.70 3.00
CA LEU A 115 -15.45 13.27 2.67
C LEU A 115 -15.67 12.44 3.95
#